data_AF-A0A7V0TTD4-F1
#
_entry.id   AF-A0A7V0TTD4-F1
#
_cell.length_a   1.000
_cell.length_b   1.000
_cell.length_c   1.000
_cell.angle_alpha   90.00
_cell.angle_beta   90.00
_cell.angle_gamma   90.00
#
_symmetry.space_group_name_H-M   'P 1'
#
loop_
_entity.id
_entity.type
_entity.pdbx_description
1 polymer ?
#
loop_
_entity_poly.entity_id
_entity_poly.type
_entity_poly.pdbx_seq_one_letter_code
_entity_poly.pdbx_strand_id
1 'polypeptide(L)'
;MTNIVGVKFKKEGRLYSFSAADHIVHAGDQVIVNTDNGSAMGIVVTDVARRQESELPANLKKIIRKANTHDLQIKAENEKLEEEARKFCLEKIAEQKLSMKLVDVDCQFDKSKIIIYFTADNRVDFRNLVKELVQKFKTRIELK
;
A
#
# COMPACT_ATOMS: atom_id res chain seq x y z
N MET A 1 -28.25 4.53 -9.06
CA MET A 1 -27.36 5.68 -8.76
C MET A 1 -26.42 5.24 -7.66
N THR A 2 -25.12 5.45 -7.83
CA THR A 2 -24.09 4.93 -6.91
C THR A 2 -23.25 6.10 -6.38
N ASN A 3 -23.04 6.11 -5.07
CA ASN A 3 -22.17 7.06 -4.38
C ASN A 3 -20.71 6.67 -4.62
N ILE A 4 -19.92 7.55 -5.23
CA ILE A 4 -18.49 7.35 -5.51
C ILE A 4 -17.66 8.36 -4.72
N VAL A 5 -16.55 7.90 -4.20
CA VAL A 5 -15.48 8.73 -3.64
C VAL A 5 -14.13 8.36 -4.20
N GLY A 6 -13.24 9.34 -4.29
CA GLY A 6 -11.83 9.14 -4.59
C GLY A 6 -11.04 8.86 -3.33
N VAL A 7 -10.25 7.79 -3.33
CA VAL A 7 -9.38 7.35 -2.23
C VAL A 7 -7.93 7.33 -2.71
N LYS A 8 -7.02 7.83 -1.86
CA LYS A 8 -5.57 7.72 -2.04
C LYS A 8 -4.95 6.89 -0.91
N PHE A 9 -3.95 6.09 -1.25
CA PHE A 9 -3.21 5.25 -0.29
C PHE A 9 -1.89 5.88 0.16
N LYS A 10 -1.30 6.73 -0.68
CA LYS A 10 -0.08 7.50 -0.41
C LYS A 10 -0.32 8.97 -0.69
N LYS A 11 0.46 9.84 -0.04
CA LYS A 11 0.41 11.30 -0.23
C LYS A 11 0.62 11.67 -1.70
N GLU A 12 1.63 11.07 -2.31
CA GLU A 12 1.90 11.09 -3.74
C GLU A 12 1.45 9.74 -4.29
N GLY A 13 0.34 9.73 -5.02
CA GLY A 13 -0.28 8.48 -5.45
C GLY A 13 -1.46 8.70 -6.38
N ARG A 14 -1.79 7.65 -7.12
CA ARG A 14 -2.95 7.62 -8.01
C ARG A 14 -4.24 7.75 -7.19
N LEU A 15 -5.20 8.48 -7.73
CA LEU A 15 -6.55 8.54 -7.21
C LEU A 15 -7.32 7.31 -7.68
N TYR A 16 -7.88 6.56 -6.74
CA TYR A 16 -8.70 5.38 -7.04
C TYR A 16 -10.15 5.66 -6.67
N SER A 17 -11.08 5.33 -7.56
CA SER A 17 -12.51 5.45 -7.28
C SER A 17 -13.01 4.24 -6.50
N PHE A 18 -13.77 4.50 -5.43
CA PHE A 18 -14.46 3.48 -4.64
C PHE A 18 -15.92 3.87 -4.47
N SER A 19 -16.79 2.87 -4.39
CA SER A 19 -18.17 3.05 -3.98
C SER A 19 -18.22 3.28 -2.46
N ALA A 20 -18.86 4.37 -2.05
CA ALA A 20 -19.14 4.65 -0.64
C ALA A 20 -20.31 3.80 -0.10
N ALA A 21 -21.06 3.12 -0.98
CA ALA A 21 -22.29 2.42 -0.62
C ALA A 21 -23.19 3.29 0.30
N ASP A 22 -23.48 2.78 1.50
CA ASP A 22 -24.27 3.47 2.53
C ASP A 22 -23.41 4.18 3.59
N HIS A 23 -22.08 4.20 3.43
CA HIS A 23 -21.19 4.86 4.37
C HIS A 23 -21.17 6.38 4.15
N ILE A 24 -21.39 7.12 5.24
CA ILE A 24 -21.21 8.57 5.28
C ILE A 24 -19.71 8.84 5.47
N VAL A 25 -19.05 9.29 4.40
CA VAL A 25 -17.63 9.62 4.36
C VAL A 25 -17.42 10.98 3.71
N HIS A 26 -16.43 11.72 4.20
CA HIS A 26 -16.07 13.06 3.71
C HIS A 26 -14.60 13.10 3.31
N ALA A 27 -14.21 14.12 2.52
CA ALA A 27 -12.80 14.38 2.27
C ALA A 27 -12.03 14.52 3.59
N GLY A 28 -10.90 13.83 3.70
CA GLY A 28 -10.07 13.73 4.90
C GLY A 28 -10.33 12.47 5.73
N ASP A 29 -11.46 11.77 5.56
CA ASP A 29 -11.74 10.55 6.30
C ASP A 29 -10.79 9.41 5.92
N GLN A 30 -10.28 8.70 6.91
CA GLN A 30 -9.54 7.45 6.72
C GLN A 30 -10.52 6.28 6.62
N VAL A 31 -10.31 5.41 5.64
CA VAL A 31 -11.20 4.30 5.31
C VAL A 31 -10.43 3.03 5.05
N ILE A 32 -11.05 1.89 5.37
CA ILE A 32 -10.56 0.57 5.00
C ILE A 32 -11.29 0.12 3.73
N VAL A 33 -10.52 -0.34 2.75
CA VAL A 33 -11.03 -0.84 1.48
C VAL A 33 -10.38 -2.18 1.14
N ASN A 34 -11.07 -2.99 0.33
CA ASN A 34 -10.45 -4.18 -0.26
C ASN A 34 -9.83 -3.81 -1.61
N THR A 35 -8.58 -4.22 -1.81
CA THR A 35 -7.85 -4.14 -3.09
C THR A 35 -7.63 -5.54 -3.65
N ASP A 36 -7.04 -5.67 -4.83
CA ASP A 36 -6.67 -7.00 -5.37
C ASP A 36 -5.57 -7.67 -4.54
N ASN A 37 -4.84 -6.86 -3.77
CA ASN A 37 -3.73 -7.28 -2.94
C ASN A 37 -4.10 -7.42 -1.46
N GLY A 38 -5.40 -7.45 -1.14
CA GLY A 38 -5.92 -7.52 0.23
C GLY A 38 -6.43 -6.18 0.75
N SER A 39 -6.63 -6.12 2.07
CA SER A 39 -7.13 -4.92 2.74
C SER A 39 -6.09 -3.80 2.68
N ALA A 40 -6.55 -2.56 2.55
CA ALA A 40 -5.71 -1.37 2.58
C ALA A 40 -6.42 -0.23 3.28
N MET A 41 -5.64 0.61 3.97
CA MET A 41 -6.14 1.86 4.52
C MET A 41 -5.81 3.01 3.56
N GLY A 42 -6.83 3.81 3.23
CA GLY A 42 -6.70 4.99 2.40
C GLY A 42 -7.35 6.21 3.03
N ILE A 43 -7.13 7.36 2.41
CA ILE A 43 -7.74 8.64 2.76
C ILE A 43 -8.68 9.04 1.63
N VAL A 44 -9.91 9.40 1.98
CA VAL A 44 -10.88 9.99 1.05
C VAL A 44 -10.41 11.40 0.70
N VAL A 45 -10.31 11.72 -0.59
CA VAL A 45 -9.82 13.02 -1.07
C VAL A 45 -10.83 13.79 -1.91
N THR A 46 -11.98 13.20 -2.19
CA THR A 46 -13.11 13.87 -2.86
C THR A 46 -14.38 13.66 -2.05
N ASP A 47 -15.30 14.62 -2.13
CA ASP A 47 -16.65 14.41 -1.62
C ASP A 47 -17.41 13.36 -2.45
N VAL A 48 -18.52 12.88 -1.88
CA VAL A 48 -19.38 11.87 -2.49
C VAL A 48 -20.03 12.43 -3.76
N ALA A 49 -19.72 11.83 -4.90
CA ALA A 49 -20.37 12.11 -6.17
C ALA A 49 -21.37 10.99 -6.53
N ARG A 50 -22.62 11.34 -6.85
CA ARG A 50 -23.61 10.38 -7.35
C ARG A 50 -23.43 10.18 -8.85
N ARG A 51 -23.26 8.93 -9.27
CA ARG A 51 -23.06 8.55 -10.68
C ARG A 51 -24.07 7.49 -11.12
N GLN A 52 -24.37 7.46 -12.42
CA GLN A 52 -25.16 6.36 -13.01
C GLN A 52 -24.30 5.12 -13.19
N GLU A 53 -24.93 3.94 -13.27
CA GLU A 53 -24.22 2.66 -13.44
C GLU A 53 -23.40 2.60 -14.73
N SER A 54 -23.87 3.26 -15.80
CA SER A 54 -23.18 3.38 -17.08
C SER A 54 -21.87 4.18 -17.02
N GLU A 55 -21.68 5.00 -16.00
CA GLU A 55 -20.48 5.84 -15.81
C GLU A 55 -19.48 5.19 -14.83
N LEU A 56 -19.79 4.00 -14.29
CA LEU A 56 -18.95 3.37 -13.27
C LEU A 56 -17.75 2.65 -13.91
N PRO A 57 -16.57 2.73 -13.27
CA PRO A 57 -15.47 1.85 -13.62
C PRO A 57 -15.87 0.37 -13.48
N ALA A 58 -15.48 -0.48 -14.43
CA ALA A 58 -15.84 -1.90 -14.43
C ALA A 58 -15.44 -2.66 -13.15
N ASN A 59 -14.35 -2.25 -12.49
CA ASN A 59 -13.82 -2.86 -11.28
C ASN A 59 -14.00 -1.96 -10.04
N LEU A 60 -15.13 -1.25 -9.95
CA LEU A 60 -15.41 -0.38 -8.81
C LEU A 60 -15.56 -1.19 -7.52
N LYS A 61 -14.56 -1.09 -6.64
CA LYS A 61 -14.58 -1.72 -5.31
C LYS A 61 -15.32 -0.84 -4.30
N LYS A 62 -15.71 -1.40 -3.17
CA LYS A 62 -16.47 -0.72 -2.12
C LYS A 62 -15.56 -0.38 -0.93
N ILE A 63 -15.87 0.73 -0.26
CA ILE A 63 -15.40 0.98 1.10
C ILE A 63 -16.00 -0.09 2.02
N ILE A 64 -15.18 -0.63 2.93
CA ILE A 64 -15.64 -1.59 3.93
C ILE A 64 -16.17 -0.84 5.15
N ARG A 65 -15.43 0.17 5.62
CA ARG A 65 -15.74 0.98 6.80
C ARG A 65 -14.79 2.16 6.93
N LYS A 66 -15.13 3.11 7.82
CA LYS A 66 -14.18 4.09 8.34
C LYS A 66 -13.10 3.39 9.17
N ALA A 67 -11.88 3.93 9.12
CA ALA A 67 -10.78 3.47 9.94
C ALA A 67 -11.07 3.76 11.42
N ASN A 68 -10.70 2.83 12.28
CA ASN A 68 -10.77 2.98 13.73
C ASN A 68 -9.36 3.16 14.32
N THR A 69 -9.29 3.38 15.63
CA THR A 69 -8.00 3.61 16.32
C THR A 69 -7.00 2.45 16.14
N HIS A 70 -7.49 1.21 16.09
CA HIS A 70 -6.64 0.03 15.88
C HIS A 70 -6.04 0.01 14.46
N ASP A 71 -6.79 0.44 13.45
CA ASP A 71 -6.25 0.57 12.09
C ASP A 71 -5.16 1.63 11.99
N LEU A 72 -5.31 2.73 12.72
CA LEU A 72 -4.29 3.78 12.79
C LEU A 72 -3.01 3.28 13.48
N GLN A 73 -3.15 2.45 14.51
CA GLN A 73 -2.02 1.79 15.17
C GLN A 73 -1.31 0.84 14.21
N ILE A 74 -2.05 -0.01 13.49
CA ILE A 74 -1.48 -0.89 12.45
C ILE A 74 -0.70 -0.06 11.43
N LYS A 75 -1.27 1.04 10.94
CA LYS A 75 -0.60 1.89 9.95
C LYS A 75 0.72 2.46 10.49
N ALA A 76 0.71 3.00 11.71
CA ALA A 76 1.91 3.53 12.33
C ALA A 76 2.98 2.45 12.57
N GLU A 77 2.58 1.23 12.90
CA GLU A 77 3.50 0.10 13.02
C GLU A 77 4.07 -0.34 11.65
N ASN A 78 3.25 -0.31 10.61
CA ASN A 78 3.69 -0.62 9.25
C ASN A 78 4.68 0.43 8.74
N GLU A 79 4.43 1.72 8.95
CA GLU A 79 5.35 2.81 8.59
C GLU A 79 6.73 2.62 9.27
N LYS A 80 6.74 2.25 10.56
CA LYS A 80 8.00 1.91 11.27
C LYS A 80 8.71 0.70 10.68
N LEU A 81 7.96 -0.34 10.35
CA LEU A 81 8.50 -1.57 9.74
C LEU A 81 9.08 -1.28 8.35
N GLU A 82 8.42 -0.45 7.56
CA GLU A 82 8.87 0.01 6.24
C GLU A 82 10.18 0.80 6.34
N GLU A 83 10.28 1.74 7.29
CA GLU A 83 11.51 2.49 7.56
C GLU A 83 12.68 1.58 7.96
N GLU A 84 12.42 0.61 8.85
CA GLU A 84 13.44 -0.35 9.27
C GLU A 84 13.88 -1.27 8.11
N ALA A 85 12.93 -1.78 7.34
CA ALA A 85 13.19 -2.60 6.17
C ALA A 85 13.95 -1.84 5.09
N ARG A 86 13.62 -0.57 4.87
CA ARG A 86 14.33 0.32 3.94
C ARG A 86 15.79 0.50 4.35
N LYS A 87 16.04 0.83 5.63
CA LYS A 87 17.41 1.00 6.14
C LYS A 87 18.22 -0.28 5.99
N PHE A 88 17.68 -1.40 6.45
CA PHE A 88 18.37 -2.68 6.37
C PHE A 88 18.61 -3.12 4.92
N CYS A 89 17.64 -2.92 4.02
CA CYS A 89 17.79 -3.23 2.60
C CYS A 89 18.93 -2.42 1.96
N LEU A 90 19.02 -1.11 2.25
CA LEU A 90 20.12 -0.27 1.76
C LEU A 90 21.49 -0.75 2.24
N GLU A 91 21.62 -1.10 3.52
CA GLU A 91 22.83 -1.66 4.10
C GLU A 91 23.24 -2.94 3.33
N LYS A 92 22.30 -3.86 3.11
CA LYS A 92 22.57 -5.12 2.40
C LYS A 92 22.86 -4.97 0.92
N ILE A 93 22.21 -4.03 0.24
CA ILE A 93 22.53 -3.70 -1.16
C ILE A 93 23.98 -3.23 -1.27
N ALA A 94 24.43 -2.38 -0.34
CA ALA A 94 25.80 -1.88 -0.33
C ALA A 94 26.82 -2.98 0.02
N GLU A 95 26.57 -3.78 1.06
CA GLU A 95 27.43 -4.90 1.47
C GLU A 95 27.60 -5.93 0.36
N GLN A 96 26.51 -6.30 -0.32
CA GLN A 96 26.51 -7.29 -1.40
C GLN A 96 26.87 -6.69 -2.76
N LYS A 97 27.12 -5.38 -2.85
CA LYS A 97 27.46 -4.63 -4.07
C LYS A 97 26.47 -4.87 -5.22
N LEU A 98 25.18 -4.92 -4.91
CA LEU A 98 24.13 -5.17 -5.89
C LEU A 98 23.97 -3.93 -6.79
N SER A 99 23.97 -4.13 -8.11
CA SER A 99 23.75 -3.06 -9.10
C SER A 99 22.28 -2.69 -9.22
N MET A 100 21.71 -2.16 -8.15
CA MET A 100 20.31 -1.71 -8.05
C MET A 100 20.20 -0.45 -7.18
N LYS A 101 19.11 0.30 -7.36
CA LYS A 101 18.73 1.44 -6.52
C LYS A 101 17.37 1.15 -5.88
N LEU A 102 17.32 1.25 -4.55
CA LEU A 102 16.07 1.16 -3.80
C LEU A 102 15.23 2.42 -4.06
N VAL A 103 13.99 2.22 -4.50
CA VAL A 103 13.02 3.29 -4.76
C VAL A 103 12.14 3.50 -3.53
N ASP A 104 11.50 2.44 -3.06
CA ASP A 104 10.54 2.52 -1.94
C ASP A 104 10.36 1.15 -1.26
N VAL A 105 9.79 1.14 -0.05
CA VAL A 105 9.43 -0.07 0.68
C VAL A 105 8.02 0.08 1.24
N ASP A 106 7.14 -0.86 0.93
CA ASP A 106 5.76 -0.90 1.43
C ASP A 106 5.51 -2.17 2.22
N CYS A 107 4.72 -2.07 3.29
CA CYS A 107 4.15 -3.19 4.01
C CYS A 107 2.65 -3.26 3.72
N GLN A 108 2.16 -4.46 3.43
CA GLN A 108 0.71 -4.67 3.33
C GLN A 108 0.04 -4.37 4.67
N PHE A 109 -1.20 -3.90 4.62
CA PHE A 109 -1.92 -3.46 5.81
C PHE A 109 -1.99 -4.56 6.89
N ASP A 110 -2.16 -5.82 6.49
CA ASP A 110 -2.19 -6.99 7.37
C ASP A 110 -0.81 -7.56 7.73
N LYS A 111 0.28 -6.89 7.34
CA LYS A 111 1.67 -7.30 7.55
C LYS A 111 2.06 -8.63 6.91
N SER A 112 1.25 -9.16 6.01
CA SER A 112 1.50 -10.46 5.37
C SER A 112 2.69 -10.42 4.39
N LYS A 113 3.01 -9.23 3.87
CA LYS A 113 4.05 -9.03 2.86
C LYS A 113 4.69 -7.65 2.92
N ILE A 114 6.01 -7.60 2.73
CA ILE A 114 6.78 -6.39 2.45
C ILE A 114 7.17 -6.40 0.97
N ILE A 115 6.95 -5.28 0.29
CA ILE A 115 7.24 -5.06 -1.13
C ILE A 115 8.37 -4.03 -1.23
N ILE A 116 9.44 -4.41 -1.91
CA ILE A 116 10.63 -3.59 -2.11
C ILE A 116 10.66 -3.18 -3.57
N TYR A 117 10.49 -1.88 -3.83
CA TYR A 117 10.54 -1.32 -5.16
C TYR A 117 11.97 -0.92 -5.49
N PHE A 118 12.46 -1.33 -6.65
CA PHE A 118 13.82 -1.00 -7.06
C PHE A 118 13.93 -0.72 -8.56
N THR A 119 15.05 -0.12 -8.94
CA THR A 119 15.46 0.01 -10.34
C THR A 119 16.84 -0.59 -10.52
N ALA A 120 17.09 -1.20 -11.68
CA ALA A 120 18.39 -1.73 -12.04
C ALA A 120 18.54 -1.68 -13.56
N ASP A 121 19.72 -1.29 -14.04
CA ASP A 121 20.01 -1.22 -15.48
C ASP A 121 20.21 -2.63 -16.08
N ASN A 122 20.61 -3.59 -15.25
CA ASN A 122 20.89 -4.97 -15.63
C ASN A 122 20.21 -5.94 -14.67
N ARG A 123 20.18 -7.23 -15.04
CA ARG A 123 19.69 -8.29 -14.16
C ARG A 123 20.54 -8.36 -12.87
N VAL A 124 19.87 -8.34 -11.72
CA VAL A 124 20.49 -8.45 -10.40
C VAL A 124 20.15 -9.81 -9.78
N ASP A 125 21.15 -10.51 -9.23
CA ASP A 125 20.92 -11.69 -8.40
C ASP A 125 20.73 -11.26 -6.94
N PHE A 126 19.48 -11.11 -6.53
CA PHE A 126 19.08 -10.66 -5.19
C PHE A 126 18.72 -11.81 -4.24
N ARG A 127 19.04 -13.07 -4.57
CA ARG A 127 18.63 -14.23 -3.75
C ARG A 127 19.14 -14.16 -2.31
N ASN A 128 20.38 -13.71 -2.12
CA ASN A 128 20.93 -13.57 -0.77
C ASN A 128 20.30 -12.40 0.01
N LEU A 129 20.08 -11.26 -0.65
CA LEU A 129 19.33 -10.13 -0.09
C LEU A 129 17.95 -10.55 0.42
N VAL A 130 17.17 -11.28 -0.40
CA VAL A 130 15.85 -11.81 -0.01
C VAL A 130 15.96 -12.70 1.23
N LYS A 131 16.94 -13.61 1.26
CA LYS A 131 17.14 -14.53 2.38
C LYS A 131 17.38 -13.76 3.69
N GLU A 132 18.24 -12.75 3.67
CA GLU A 132 18.54 -11.93 4.86
C GLU A 132 17.32 -11.11 5.31
N LEU A 133 16.57 -10.54 4.37
CA LEU A 133 15.33 -9.79 4.67
C LEU A 133 14.26 -10.69 5.29
N VAL A 134 14.02 -11.87 4.72
CA VAL A 134 13.07 -12.85 5.27
C VAL A 134 13.49 -13.30 6.66
N GLN A 135 14.79 -13.56 6.87
CA GLN A 135 15.32 -13.98 8.17
C GLN A 135 15.12 -12.90 9.25
N LYS A 136 15.32 -11.62 8.90
CA LYS A 136 15.16 -10.50 9.82
C LYS A 136 13.69 -10.22 10.14
N PHE A 137 12.86 -10.05 9.12
CA PHE A 137 11.49 -9.56 9.30
C PHE A 137 10.45 -10.66 9.50
N LYS A 138 10.77 -11.92 9.17
CA LYS A 138 9.85 -13.07 9.27
C LYS A 138 8.53 -12.86 8.50
N THR A 139 8.58 -12.00 7.48
CA THR A 139 7.47 -11.64 6.60
C THR A 139 7.84 -12.01 5.16
N ARG A 140 6.83 -12.30 4.32
CA ARG A 140 7.06 -12.54 2.90
C ARG A 140 7.66 -11.29 2.26
N ILE A 141 8.74 -11.46 1.49
CA ILE A 141 9.39 -10.37 0.77
C ILE A 141 9.10 -10.52 -0.72
N GLU A 142 8.66 -9.44 -1.36
CA GLU A 142 8.51 -9.33 -2.81
C GLU A 142 9.39 -8.18 -3.32
N LEU A 143 10.14 -8.41 -4.38
CA LEU A 143 10.90 -7.36 -5.06
C LEU A 143 10.22 -7.03 -6.38
N LYS A 144 10.05 -5.74 -6.66
CA LYS A 144 9.32 -5.24 -7.83
C LYS A 144 10.02 -4.09 -8.53
#